data_AF-A0A2S3X6V0-F1
#
_entry.id   AF-A0A2S3X6V0-F1
#
_cell.length_a   1.000
_cell.length_b   1.000
_cell.length_c   1.000
_cell.angle_alpha   90.00
_cell.angle_beta   90.00
_cell.angle_gamma   90.00
#
_symmetry.space_group_name_H-M   'P 1'
#
loop_
_entity.id
_entity.type
_entity.pdbx_description
1 polymer ?
#
loop_
_entity_poly.entity_id
_entity_poly.type
_entity_poly.pdbx_seq_one_letter_code
_entity_poly.pdbx_strand_id
1 'polypeptide(L)'
;MFVALAPMAANALEVRIDPHADLLYRQALPLLEQADTQDDTGPLRTAMGVDPELNRQGRALAHTLPTAVALLKKSVELGHPVAQYRLALYYTTYLPAAQIADAACPLLEASLSQGFAPPATAIATWCPNYNASPAYREALEAIPSMATLYAPYYPQPATRLACSRSHPQGLEMQWGRQRDYQAEVYRLLSDLDPQHRQVLLQRAVDINGCMAAQHRLTSRR
;
A
#
# COMPACT_ATOMS: atom_id res chain seq x y z
N MET A 1 -9.10 -11.31 51.16
CA MET A 1 -9.35 -11.75 49.77
C MET A 1 -8.55 -10.82 48.85
N PHE A 2 -7.32 -11.21 48.50
CA PHE A 2 -6.45 -10.42 47.62
C PHE A 2 -6.70 -10.85 46.17
N VAL A 3 -7.16 -9.92 45.35
CA VAL A 3 -7.28 -10.10 43.90
C VAL A 3 -5.92 -9.79 43.30
N ALA A 4 -5.23 -10.81 42.79
CA ALA A 4 -4.00 -10.64 42.01
C ALA A 4 -4.38 -10.32 40.57
N LEU A 5 -4.15 -9.07 40.14
CA LEU A 5 -4.18 -8.66 38.75
C LEU A 5 -2.89 -9.15 38.07
N ALA A 6 -3.00 -10.20 37.25
CA ALA A 6 -1.91 -10.62 36.39
C ALA A 6 -1.75 -9.61 35.23
N PRO A 7 -0.52 -9.17 34.91
CA PRO A 7 -0.28 -8.26 33.80
C PRO A 7 -0.49 -9.04 32.49
N MET A 8 -1.41 -8.57 31.64
CA MET A 8 -1.49 -9.05 30.27
C MET A 8 -0.24 -8.59 29.52
N ALA A 9 0.65 -9.52 29.21
CA ALA A 9 1.76 -9.28 28.31
C ALA A 9 1.18 -9.03 26.91
N ALA A 10 1.21 -7.78 26.45
CA ALA A 10 1.04 -7.46 25.06
C ALA A 10 2.23 -8.06 24.31
N ASN A 11 2.04 -9.18 23.60
CA ASN A 11 3.03 -9.69 22.68
C ASN A 11 3.15 -8.68 21.53
N ALA A 12 4.15 -7.80 21.60
CA ALA A 12 4.54 -7.00 20.45
C ALA A 12 5.00 -7.98 19.36
N LEU A 13 4.35 -7.94 18.20
CA LEU A 13 4.78 -8.71 17.03
C LEU A 13 6.23 -8.30 16.72
N GLU A 14 7.20 -9.19 16.96
CA GLU A 14 8.60 -8.90 16.68
C GLU A 14 8.86 -9.10 15.18
N VAL A 15 8.45 -8.12 14.37
CA VAL A 15 8.69 -8.12 12.94
C VAL A 15 10.12 -7.68 12.68
N ARG A 16 10.95 -8.61 12.20
CA ARG A 16 12.33 -8.35 11.79
C ARG A 16 12.46 -8.50 10.28
N ILE A 17 12.80 -7.40 9.61
CA ILE A 17 13.08 -7.42 8.18
C ILE A 17 14.42 -8.11 7.95
N ASP A 18 14.41 -9.17 7.13
CA ASP A 18 15.63 -9.86 6.73
C ASP A 18 16.55 -8.90 5.92
N PRO A 19 17.82 -8.71 6.30
CA PRO A 19 18.70 -7.76 5.63
C PRO A 19 18.97 -8.08 4.15
N HIS A 20 18.97 -9.36 3.77
CA HIS A 20 19.13 -9.76 2.37
C HIS A 20 17.85 -9.45 1.59
N ALA A 21 16.68 -9.70 2.18
CA ALA A 21 15.40 -9.30 1.60
C ALA A 21 15.31 -7.77 1.39
N ASP A 22 15.77 -6.98 2.36
CA ASP A 22 15.85 -5.51 2.26
C ASP A 22 16.84 -5.06 1.17
N LEU A 23 18.01 -5.71 1.07
CA LEU A 23 18.99 -5.41 0.02
C LEU A 23 18.39 -5.64 -1.38
N LEU A 24 17.72 -6.78 -1.59
CA LEU A 24 17.05 -7.09 -2.86
C LEU A 24 15.95 -6.08 -3.19
N TYR A 25 15.17 -5.68 -2.19
CA TYR A 25 14.14 -4.64 -2.34
C TYR A 25 14.76 -3.31 -2.77
N ARG A 26 15.82 -2.86 -2.09
CA ARG A 26 16.51 -1.61 -2.41
C ARG A 26 17.19 -1.63 -3.78
N GLN A 27 17.67 -2.79 -4.23
CA GLN A 27 18.20 -2.95 -5.59
C GLN A 27 17.09 -2.82 -6.65
N ALA A 28 15.85 -3.20 -6.33
CA ALA A 28 14.72 -3.07 -7.24
C ALA A 28 14.25 -1.60 -7.38
N LEU A 29 14.35 -0.79 -6.31
CA LEU A 29 13.84 0.58 -6.28
C LEU A 29 14.26 1.48 -7.44
N PRO A 30 15.56 1.67 -7.77
CA PRO A 30 15.96 2.56 -8.87
C PRO A 30 15.43 2.07 -10.22
N LEU A 31 15.22 0.77 -10.40
CA LEU A 31 14.65 0.20 -11.62
C LEU A 31 13.14 0.47 -11.71
N LEU A 32 12.43 0.44 -10.58
CA LEU A 32 11.02 0.83 -10.50
C LEU A 32 10.84 2.33 -10.74
N GLU A 33 11.68 3.17 -10.13
CA GLU A 33 11.63 4.63 -10.31
C GLU A 33 11.93 5.03 -11.77
N GLN A 34 12.87 4.35 -12.43
CA GLN A 34 13.11 4.54 -13.86
C GLN A 34 11.91 4.14 -14.71
N ALA A 35 11.20 3.07 -14.34
CA ALA A 35 9.99 2.65 -15.03
C ALA A 35 8.85 3.68 -14.84
N ASP A 36 8.64 4.16 -13.61
CA ASP A 36 7.59 5.12 -13.25
C ASP A 36 7.83 6.49 -13.94
N THR A 37 9.08 6.98 -13.96
CA THR A 37 9.42 8.29 -14.59
C THR A 37 9.43 8.28 -16.12
N GLN A 38 9.66 7.12 -16.74
CA GLN A 38 9.56 6.97 -18.20
C GLN A 38 8.11 6.91 -18.68
N ASP A 39 7.16 6.52 -17.81
CA ASP A 39 5.72 6.63 -18.06
C ASP A 39 5.24 8.11 -17.97
N ASP A 40 5.83 8.89 -17.05
CA ASP A 40 5.48 10.31 -16.81
C ASP A 40 6.08 11.32 -17.83
N THR A 41 7.14 10.98 -18.57
CA THR A 41 7.93 11.96 -19.37
C THR A 41 7.66 12.00 -20.88
N GLY A 42 6.58 11.41 -21.41
CA GLY A 42 6.33 11.42 -22.86
C GLY A 42 4.88 11.25 -23.28
N PRO A 43 4.51 11.63 -24.52
CA PRO A 43 3.15 11.78 -25.02
C PRO A 43 2.49 10.42 -25.28
N LEU A 44 2.35 9.57 -24.26
CA LEU A 44 1.55 8.35 -24.32
C LEU A 44 0.04 8.64 -24.44
N ARG A 45 -0.36 9.91 -24.41
CA ARG A 45 -1.78 10.32 -24.41
C ARG A 45 -2.43 10.41 -25.79
N THR A 46 -1.71 10.48 -26.91
CA THR A 46 -2.34 10.47 -28.24
C THR A 46 -1.30 10.40 -29.36
N ALA A 47 -1.23 9.29 -30.10
CA ALA A 47 -1.19 9.25 -31.57
C ALA A 47 -0.86 7.85 -32.09
N MET A 48 -1.69 7.35 -33.01
CA MET A 48 -1.27 6.34 -33.98
C MET A 48 -0.20 6.97 -34.88
N GLY A 49 1.07 6.81 -34.53
CA GLY A 49 2.20 7.29 -35.31
C GLY A 49 3.49 6.67 -34.76
N VAL A 50 4.23 5.96 -35.60
CA VAL A 50 5.43 5.18 -35.24
C VAL A 50 6.59 6.12 -34.90
N ASP A 51 6.65 6.62 -33.67
CA ASP A 51 7.77 7.43 -33.17
C ASP A 51 8.94 6.52 -32.71
N PRO A 52 10.15 6.67 -33.28
CA PRO A 52 11.35 5.93 -32.88
C PRO A 52 11.74 6.11 -31.41
N GLU A 53 11.44 7.26 -30.82
CA GLU A 53 11.74 7.57 -29.42
C GLU A 53 10.78 6.85 -28.47
N LEU A 54 9.48 6.81 -28.80
CA LEU A 54 8.48 6.01 -28.08
C LEU A 54 8.83 4.52 -28.11
N ASN A 55 9.33 4.03 -29.26
CA ASN A 55 9.84 2.66 -29.38
C ASN A 55 11.11 2.42 -28.56
N ARG A 56 11.98 3.42 -28.37
CA ARG A 56 13.18 3.31 -27.54
C ARG A 56 12.83 3.29 -26.05
N GLN A 57 11.91 4.15 -25.62
CA GLN A 57 11.41 4.22 -24.25
C GLN A 57 10.61 2.97 -23.88
N GLY A 58 9.69 2.52 -24.74
CA GLY A 58 8.96 1.27 -24.54
C GLY A 58 9.86 0.04 -24.46
N ARG A 59 10.97 0.01 -25.21
CA ARG A 59 12.00 -1.04 -25.09
C ARG A 59 12.79 -0.95 -23.78
N ALA A 60 13.18 0.26 -23.36
CA ALA A 60 13.89 0.45 -22.09
C ALA A 60 13.04 0.01 -20.88
N LEU A 61 11.75 0.35 -20.89
CA LEU A 61 10.76 -0.11 -19.92
C LEU A 61 10.59 -1.64 -19.96
N ALA A 62 10.48 -2.22 -21.17
CA ALA A 62 10.37 -3.67 -21.36
C ALA A 62 11.62 -4.45 -20.88
N HIS A 63 12.78 -3.80 -20.77
CA HIS A 63 14.00 -4.41 -20.23
C HIS A 63 14.15 -4.19 -18.72
N THR A 64 13.81 -3.01 -18.21
CA THR A 64 14.07 -2.60 -16.82
C THR A 64 13.05 -3.20 -15.84
N LEU A 65 11.78 -3.21 -16.24
CA LEU A 65 10.68 -3.64 -15.39
C LEU A 65 10.73 -5.15 -15.04
N PRO A 66 11.05 -6.08 -15.96
CA PRO A 66 11.22 -7.49 -15.61
C PRO A 66 12.36 -7.74 -14.61
N THR A 67 13.46 -6.99 -14.70
CA THR A 67 14.57 -7.09 -13.74
C THR A 67 14.14 -6.62 -12.36
N ALA A 68 13.44 -5.49 -12.27
CA ALA A 68 12.89 -4.98 -11.01
C ALA A 68 11.93 -6.00 -10.36
N VAL A 69 11.02 -6.56 -11.16
CA VAL A 69 10.07 -7.59 -10.71
C VAL A 69 10.80 -8.86 -10.25
N ALA A 70 11.85 -9.29 -10.93
CA ALA A 70 12.63 -10.46 -10.50
C ALA A 70 13.32 -10.24 -9.14
N LEU A 71 13.86 -9.05 -8.88
CA LEU A 71 14.42 -8.69 -7.58
C LEU A 71 13.34 -8.64 -6.48
N LEU A 72 12.17 -8.04 -6.79
CA LEU A 72 11.03 -8.03 -5.87
C LEU A 72 10.57 -9.45 -5.53
N LYS A 73 10.47 -10.36 -6.50
CA LYS A 73 10.08 -11.77 -6.25
C LYS A 73 11.04 -12.45 -5.27
N LYS A 74 12.36 -12.29 -5.44
CA LYS A 74 13.35 -12.83 -4.50
C LYS A 74 13.21 -12.22 -3.10
N SER A 75 12.95 -10.91 -3.02
CA SER A 75 12.71 -10.23 -1.74
C SER A 75 11.42 -10.72 -1.06
N VAL A 76 10.37 -11.01 -1.84
CA VAL A 76 9.09 -11.58 -1.40
C VAL A 76 9.26 -13.01 -0.88
N GLU A 77 10.07 -13.84 -1.54
CA GLU A 77 10.40 -15.20 -1.09
C GLU A 77 11.05 -15.21 0.30
N LEU A 78 11.75 -14.14 0.66
CA LEU A 78 12.34 -13.91 1.98
C LEU A 78 11.41 -13.13 2.94
N GLY A 79 10.15 -12.92 2.57
CA GLY A 79 9.12 -12.35 3.44
C GLY A 79 9.09 -10.83 3.55
N HIS A 80 9.78 -10.08 2.67
CA HIS A 80 9.87 -8.61 2.80
C HIS A 80 8.50 -7.93 2.60
N PRO A 81 7.91 -7.28 3.62
CA PRO A 81 6.53 -6.77 3.55
C PRO A 81 6.37 -5.66 2.52
N VAL A 82 7.38 -4.81 2.35
CA VAL A 82 7.32 -3.71 1.36
C VAL A 82 7.47 -4.24 -0.06
N ALA A 83 8.22 -5.32 -0.26
CA ALA A 83 8.38 -5.92 -1.58
C ALA A 83 7.10 -6.66 -1.98
N GLN A 84 6.44 -7.32 -1.03
CA GLN A 84 5.12 -7.92 -1.21
C GLN A 84 4.11 -6.88 -1.69
N TYR A 85 4.05 -5.71 -1.03
CA TYR A 85 3.19 -4.61 -1.46
C TYR A 85 3.54 -4.12 -2.88
N ARG A 86 4.82 -3.87 -3.17
CA ARG A 86 5.24 -3.33 -4.47
C ARG A 86 5.01 -4.32 -5.62
N LEU A 87 5.21 -5.61 -5.38
CA LEU A 87 4.90 -6.65 -6.37
C LEU A 87 3.38 -6.78 -6.57
N ALA A 88 2.59 -6.69 -5.50
CA ALA A 88 1.14 -6.68 -5.62
C ALA A 88 0.63 -5.49 -6.43
N LEU A 89 1.18 -4.30 -6.20
CA LEU A 89 0.83 -3.10 -6.95
C LEU A 89 1.15 -3.28 -8.44
N TYR A 90 2.33 -3.83 -8.77
CA TYR A 90 2.67 -4.21 -10.14
C TYR A 90 1.61 -5.14 -10.75
N TYR A 91 1.16 -6.18 -10.03
CA TYR A 91 0.12 -7.07 -10.53
C TYR A 91 -1.22 -6.37 -10.73
N THR A 92 -1.63 -5.48 -9.83
CA THR A 92 -2.87 -4.71 -9.99
C THR A 92 -2.84 -3.75 -11.18
N THR A 93 -1.65 -3.31 -11.59
CA THR A 93 -1.47 -2.39 -12.71
C THR A 93 -1.37 -3.11 -14.06
N TYR A 94 -0.65 -4.23 -14.12
CA TYR A 94 -0.26 -4.85 -15.39
C TYR A 94 -0.93 -6.20 -15.70
N LEU A 95 -1.60 -6.85 -14.73
CA LEU A 95 -2.35 -8.08 -15.01
C LEU A 95 -3.79 -7.81 -15.47
N PRO A 96 -4.38 -8.70 -16.29
CA PRO A 96 -5.81 -8.65 -16.58
C PRO A 96 -6.64 -8.76 -15.29
N ALA A 97 -7.75 -8.01 -15.22
CA ALA A 97 -8.59 -7.91 -14.02
C ALA A 97 -8.98 -9.27 -13.40
N ALA A 98 -9.26 -10.27 -14.24
CA ALA A 98 -9.63 -11.61 -13.79
C ALA A 98 -8.51 -12.37 -13.04
N GLN A 99 -7.25 -11.95 -13.15
CA GLN A 99 -6.09 -12.59 -12.52
C GLN A 99 -5.56 -11.79 -11.31
N ILE A 100 -6.02 -10.55 -11.12
CA ILE A 100 -5.49 -9.65 -10.09
C ILE A 100 -5.69 -10.24 -8.69
N ALA A 101 -6.89 -10.72 -8.38
CA ALA A 101 -7.20 -11.23 -7.04
C ALA A 101 -6.26 -12.38 -6.64
N ASP A 102 -6.11 -13.38 -7.51
CA ASP A 102 -5.29 -14.57 -7.26
C ASP A 102 -3.80 -14.22 -7.10
N ALA A 103 -3.30 -13.25 -7.87
CA ALA A 103 -1.88 -12.88 -7.85
C ALA A 103 -1.52 -11.86 -6.75
N ALA A 104 -2.39 -10.88 -6.50
CA ALA A 104 -2.09 -9.74 -5.64
C ALA A 104 -2.57 -9.93 -4.20
N CYS A 105 -3.73 -10.53 -3.97
CA CYS A 105 -4.30 -10.60 -2.61
C CYS A 105 -3.41 -11.36 -1.62
N PRO A 106 -2.83 -12.53 -1.93
CA PRO A 106 -1.92 -13.20 -0.99
C PRO A 106 -0.72 -12.33 -0.58
N LEU A 107 -0.19 -11.51 -1.50
CA LEU A 107 0.91 -10.59 -1.23
C LEU A 107 0.47 -9.41 -0.36
N LEU A 108 -0.69 -8.82 -0.67
CA LEU A 108 -1.24 -7.71 0.10
C LEU A 108 -1.56 -8.14 1.54
N GLU A 109 -2.16 -9.31 1.70
CA GLU A 109 -2.50 -9.90 3.00
C GLU A 109 -1.25 -10.18 3.82
N ALA A 110 -0.23 -10.81 3.23
CA ALA A 110 1.05 -11.10 3.88
C ALA A 110 1.81 -9.82 4.28
N SER A 111 1.68 -8.75 3.49
CA SER A 111 2.29 -7.46 3.78
C SER A 111 1.57 -6.74 4.93
N LEU A 112 0.23 -6.74 4.90
CA LEU A 112 -0.59 -6.11 5.92
C LEU A 112 -0.45 -6.80 7.28
N SER A 113 -0.40 -8.13 7.31
CA SER A 113 -0.29 -8.91 8.56
C SER A 113 1.02 -8.66 9.31
N GLN A 114 2.05 -8.18 8.60
CA GLN A 114 3.32 -7.72 9.19
C GLN A 114 3.28 -6.23 9.62
N GLY A 115 2.11 -5.58 9.56
CA GLY A 115 1.90 -4.21 10.01
C GLY A 115 2.29 -3.12 9.01
N PHE A 116 2.59 -3.47 7.76
CA PHE A 116 2.83 -2.47 6.72
C PHE A 116 1.50 -1.89 6.24
N ALA A 117 1.32 -0.56 6.34
CA ALA A 117 0.03 0.08 6.09
C ALA A 117 -0.45 0.17 4.63
N PRO A 118 0.42 0.38 3.62
CA PRO A 118 -0.01 0.61 2.24
C PRO A 118 -0.92 -0.44 1.58
N PRO A 119 -0.77 -1.75 1.86
CA PRO A 119 -1.69 -2.77 1.35
C PRO A 119 -3.16 -2.54 1.69
N ALA A 120 -3.47 -1.85 2.80
CA ALA A 120 -4.85 -1.66 3.27
C ALA A 120 -5.78 -1.06 2.21
N THR A 121 -5.30 -0.03 1.49
CA THR A 121 -6.13 0.63 0.46
C THR A 121 -6.33 -0.23 -0.78
N ALA A 122 -5.32 -1.02 -1.15
CA ALA A 122 -5.39 -1.96 -2.26
C ALA A 122 -6.32 -3.15 -1.92
N ILE A 123 -6.24 -3.68 -0.70
CA ILE A 123 -7.12 -4.76 -0.22
C ILE A 123 -8.59 -4.35 -0.27
N ALA A 124 -8.89 -3.13 0.20
CA ALA A 124 -10.26 -2.60 0.16
C ALA A 124 -10.86 -2.53 -1.27
N THR A 125 -10.01 -2.53 -2.30
CA THR A 125 -10.42 -2.48 -3.71
C THR A 125 -10.42 -3.86 -4.37
N TRP A 126 -9.37 -4.64 -4.16
CA TRP A 126 -9.09 -5.85 -4.96
C TRP A 126 -9.37 -7.17 -4.24
N CYS A 127 -9.46 -7.15 -2.91
CA CYS A 127 -9.51 -8.36 -2.08
C CYS A 127 -10.77 -8.41 -1.21
N PRO A 128 -11.98 -8.48 -1.82
CA PRO A 128 -13.24 -8.34 -1.09
C PRO A 128 -13.43 -9.40 0.02
N ASN A 129 -12.98 -10.64 -0.22
CA ASN A 129 -13.10 -11.72 0.76
C ASN A 129 -12.27 -11.44 2.01
N TYR A 130 -11.01 -11.03 1.85
CA TYR A 130 -10.15 -10.67 2.98
C TYR A 130 -10.58 -9.37 3.64
N ASN A 131 -10.98 -8.36 2.86
CA ASN A 131 -11.49 -7.07 3.37
C ASN A 131 -12.72 -7.24 4.29
N ALA A 132 -13.53 -8.28 4.08
CA ALA A 132 -14.66 -8.62 4.94
C ALA A 132 -14.30 -9.51 6.16
N SER A 133 -13.04 -9.93 6.28
CA SER A 133 -12.60 -10.88 7.31
C SER A 133 -12.25 -10.19 8.65
N PRO A 134 -12.36 -10.90 9.78
CA PRO A 134 -11.83 -10.43 11.07
C PRO A 134 -10.32 -10.17 11.03
N ALA A 135 -9.56 -11.00 10.30
CA ALA A 135 -8.10 -10.87 10.19
C ALA A 135 -7.69 -9.52 9.58
N TYR A 136 -8.45 -9.00 8.61
CA TYR A 136 -8.20 -7.67 8.06
C TYR A 136 -8.38 -6.56 9.10
N ARG A 137 -9.46 -6.61 9.88
CA ARG A 137 -9.68 -5.67 10.99
C ARG A 137 -8.53 -5.73 11.99
N GLU A 138 -8.16 -6.93 12.45
CA GLU A 138 -7.08 -7.13 13.42
C GLU A 138 -5.75 -6.56 12.90
N ALA A 139 -5.43 -6.81 11.63
CA ALA A 139 -4.24 -6.27 11.00
C ALA A 139 -4.26 -4.73 10.94
N LEU A 140 -5.41 -4.11 10.61
CA LEU A 140 -5.55 -2.65 10.64
C LEU A 140 -5.37 -2.05 12.03
N GLU A 141 -5.90 -2.70 13.07
CA GLU A 141 -5.79 -2.27 14.47
C GLU A 141 -4.35 -2.34 14.98
N ALA A 142 -3.53 -3.26 14.46
CA ALA A 142 -2.13 -3.42 14.85
C ALA A 142 -1.20 -2.35 14.25
N ILE A 143 -1.49 -1.82 13.05
CA ILE A 143 -0.62 -0.91 12.30
C ILE A 143 -0.10 0.30 13.11
N PRO A 144 -0.93 1.03 13.89
CA PRO A 144 -0.45 2.20 14.63
C PRO A 144 0.72 1.89 15.57
N SER A 145 0.79 0.68 16.13
CA SER A 145 1.89 0.24 17.00
C SER A 145 3.18 -0.09 16.25
N MET A 146 3.11 -0.34 14.94
CA MET A 146 4.22 -0.73 14.06
C MET A 146 4.75 0.43 13.22
N ALA A 147 4.18 1.63 13.37
CA ALA A 147 4.41 2.77 12.50
C ALA A 147 5.91 3.11 12.32
N THR A 148 6.71 3.07 13.37
CA THR A 148 8.12 3.46 13.33
C THR A 148 9.00 2.46 12.56
N LEU A 149 8.61 1.18 12.54
CA LEU A 149 9.38 0.13 11.85
C LEU A 149 9.54 0.43 10.36
N TYR A 150 8.49 0.96 9.73
CA TYR A 150 8.45 1.17 8.29
C TYR A 150 8.75 2.59 7.83
N ALA A 151 9.10 3.51 8.75
CA ALA A 151 9.39 4.91 8.42
C ALA A 151 10.41 5.09 7.25
N PRO A 152 11.50 4.29 7.16
CA PRO A 152 12.48 4.42 6.07
C PRO A 152 11.95 4.03 4.68
N TYR A 153 10.81 3.35 4.63
CA TYR A 153 10.22 2.86 3.38
C TYR A 153 9.19 3.83 2.80
N TYR A 154 8.91 4.97 3.42
CA TYR A 154 8.01 5.96 2.84
C TYR A 154 8.79 7.04 2.07
N PRO A 155 8.19 7.64 1.02
CA PRO A 155 6.81 7.45 0.53
C PRO A 155 6.60 6.16 -0.26
N GLN A 156 5.34 5.75 -0.41
CA GLN A 156 4.94 4.60 -1.23
C GLN A 156 3.87 5.00 -2.25
N PRO A 157 3.85 4.36 -3.43
CA PRO A 157 2.86 4.61 -4.45
C PRO A 157 1.56 3.87 -4.14
N ALA A 158 0.42 4.47 -4.49
CA ALA A 158 -0.90 3.86 -4.44
C ALA A 158 -1.72 4.32 -5.65
N THR A 159 -2.62 3.46 -6.14
CA THR A 159 -3.56 3.86 -7.19
C THR A 159 -4.52 4.96 -6.72
N ARG A 160 -4.91 4.93 -5.44
CA ARG A 160 -5.77 5.93 -4.82
C ARG A 160 -5.60 6.01 -3.31
N LEU A 161 -5.52 7.24 -2.81
CA LEU A 161 -5.61 7.61 -1.40
C LEU A 161 -6.80 8.56 -1.23
N ALA A 162 -7.90 8.06 -0.66
CA ALA A 162 -9.10 8.85 -0.33
C ALA A 162 -8.85 9.96 0.71
N CYS A 163 -7.82 9.83 1.55
CA CYS A 163 -7.36 10.82 2.50
C CYS A 163 -6.34 11.80 1.90
N SER A 164 -5.89 11.60 0.65
CA SER A 164 -5.07 12.59 -0.03
C SER A 164 -5.91 13.74 -0.57
N ARG A 165 -5.31 14.94 -0.63
CA ARG A 165 -5.87 16.10 -1.33
C ARG A 165 -5.51 16.09 -2.81
N SER A 166 -4.41 15.42 -3.18
CA SER A 166 -4.05 15.23 -4.58
C SER A 166 -5.02 14.23 -5.20
N HIS A 167 -5.43 14.49 -6.44
CA HIS A 167 -6.16 13.55 -7.28
C HIS A 167 -5.19 13.11 -8.38
N PRO A 168 -5.08 11.80 -8.66
CA PRO A 168 -4.19 11.34 -9.71
C PRO A 168 -4.75 11.80 -11.07
N GLN A 169 -3.88 12.22 -11.99
CA GLN A 169 -4.30 12.51 -13.35
C GLN A 169 -4.05 11.28 -14.24
N GLY A 170 -5.12 10.72 -14.82
CA GLY A 170 -4.97 9.54 -15.67
C GLY A 170 -4.56 8.30 -14.88
N LEU A 171 -3.44 7.68 -15.28
CA LEU A 171 -2.92 6.43 -14.70
C LEU A 171 -1.79 6.67 -13.66
N GLU A 172 -1.45 7.94 -13.39
CA GLU A 172 -0.41 8.29 -12.43
C GLU A 172 -0.72 7.74 -11.03
N MET A 173 0.28 7.15 -10.40
CA MET A 173 0.18 6.71 -9.01
C MET A 173 0.33 7.89 -8.05
N GLN A 174 -0.36 7.81 -6.91
CA GLN A 174 -0.21 8.76 -5.82
C GLN A 174 0.88 8.31 -4.86
N TRP A 175 1.83 9.19 -4.57
CA TRP A 175 2.88 8.93 -3.58
C TRP A 175 2.44 9.39 -2.19
N GLY A 176 2.07 8.43 -1.34
CA GLY A 176 1.66 8.67 0.04
C GLY A 176 2.83 8.62 1.01
N ARG A 177 2.89 9.58 1.94
CA ARG A 177 3.80 9.50 3.09
C ARG A 177 3.19 8.61 4.16
N GLN A 178 3.98 8.25 5.16
CA GLN A 178 3.55 7.44 6.30
C GLN A 178 2.22 7.92 6.92
N ARG A 179 2.10 9.23 7.18
CA ARG A 179 0.88 9.81 7.77
C ARG A 179 -0.34 9.69 6.86
N ASP A 180 -0.15 9.72 5.54
CA ASP A 180 -1.26 9.59 4.59
C ASP A 180 -1.87 8.19 4.68
N TYR A 181 -1.03 7.15 4.75
CA TYR A 181 -1.50 5.78 4.96
C TYR A 181 -2.05 5.54 6.37
N GLN A 182 -1.51 6.18 7.40
CA GLN A 182 -2.11 6.11 8.75
C GLN A 182 -3.53 6.68 8.76
N ALA A 183 -3.77 7.80 8.06
CA ALA A 183 -5.11 8.37 7.95
C ALA A 183 -6.06 7.42 7.19
N GLU A 184 -5.59 6.76 6.12
CA GLU A 184 -6.37 5.73 5.42
C GLU A 184 -6.77 4.57 6.32
N VAL A 185 -5.83 4.07 7.14
CA VAL A 185 -6.10 2.97 8.09
C VAL A 185 -7.23 3.35 9.04
N TYR A 186 -7.18 4.53 9.67
CA TYR A 186 -8.26 4.98 10.56
C TYR A 186 -9.58 5.20 9.81
N ARG A 187 -9.55 5.71 8.58
CA ARG A 187 -10.75 5.85 7.75
C ARG A 187 -11.36 4.48 7.43
N LEU A 188 -10.55 3.49 7.07
CA LEU A 188 -10.99 2.12 6.78
C LEU A 188 -11.55 1.43 8.04
N LEU A 189 -10.86 1.55 9.18
CA LEU A 189 -11.36 1.05 10.47
C LEU A 189 -12.73 1.63 10.83
N SER A 190 -13.01 2.89 10.49
CA SER A 190 -14.31 3.51 10.75
C SER A 190 -15.47 2.89 9.97
N ASP A 191 -15.19 2.24 8.84
CA ASP A 191 -16.17 1.47 8.08
C ASP A 191 -16.46 0.13 8.74
N LEU A 192 -15.44 -0.48 9.35
CA LEU A 192 -15.52 -1.76 10.03
C LEU A 192 -16.08 -1.65 11.46
N ASP A 193 -15.90 -0.51 12.13
CA ASP A 193 -16.32 -0.25 13.52
C ASP A 193 -17.38 0.86 13.61
N PRO A 194 -18.68 0.50 13.51
CA PRO A 194 -19.76 1.47 13.66
C PRO A 194 -19.81 2.14 15.04
N GLN A 195 -19.36 1.46 16.11
CA GLN A 195 -19.45 1.98 17.48
C GLN A 195 -18.44 3.12 17.70
N HIS A 196 -17.21 2.96 17.20
CA HIS A 196 -16.15 3.97 17.34
C HIS A 196 -15.95 4.85 16.10
N ARG A 197 -16.82 4.71 15.09
CA ARG A 197 -16.72 5.37 13.79
C ARG A 197 -16.37 6.86 13.87
N GLN A 198 -17.05 7.63 14.72
CA GLN A 198 -16.81 9.07 14.82
C GLN A 198 -15.40 9.40 15.31
N VAL A 199 -14.92 8.67 16.32
CA VAL A 199 -13.57 8.84 16.89
C VAL A 199 -12.51 8.46 15.86
N LEU A 200 -12.72 7.35 15.13
CA LEU A 200 -11.80 6.88 14.09
C LEU A 200 -11.73 7.85 12.91
N LEU A 201 -12.86 8.37 12.43
CA LEU A 201 -12.90 9.40 11.39
C LEU A 201 -12.20 10.68 11.84
N GLN A 202 -12.45 11.14 13.08
CA GLN A 202 -11.79 12.32 13.63
C GLN A 202 -10.28 12.10 13.68
N ARG A 203 -9.82 10.92 14.09
CA ARG A 203 -8.40 10.57 14.10
C ARG A 203 -7.76 10.63 12.72
N ALA A 204 -8.45 10.15 11.68
CA ALA A 204 -7.97 10.27 10.29
C ALA A 204 -7.83 11.74 9.86
N VAL A 205 -8.77 12.61 10.27
CA VAL A 205 -8.70 14.06 10.02
C VAL A 205 -7.53 14.68 10.78
N ASP A 206 -7.29 14.33 12.04
CA ASP A 206 -6.22 14.91 12.85
C ASP A 206 -4.81 14.54 12.32
N ILE A 207 -4.68 13.41 11.61
CA ILE A 207 -3.40 12.93 11.09
C ILE A 207 -2.95 13.71 9.85
N ASN A 208 -3.80 13.88 8.84
CA ASN A 208 -3.41 14.55 7.60
C ASN A 208 -4.49 15.47 7.00
N GLY A 209 -5.57 15.73 7.73
CA GLY A 209 -6.73 16.45 7.22
C GLY A 209 -7.55 15.63 6.22
N CYS A 210 -7.68 14.32 6.44
CA CYS A 210 -8.35 13.38 5.54
C CYS A 210 -9.72 13.89 5.06
N MET A 211 -9.79 14.30 3.79
CA MET A 211 -10.99 14.91 3.19
C MET A 211 -12.19 13.96 3.18
N ALA A 212 -11.97 12.69 2.82
CA ALA A 212 -13.03 11.68 2.83
C ALA A 212 -13.61 11.46 4.23
N ALA A 213 -12.77 11.51 5.28
CA ALA A 213 -13.24 11.38 6.65
C ALA A 213 -14.01 12.63 7.11
N GLN A 214 -13.50 13.82 6.77
CA GLN A 214 -14.17 15.09 7.06
C GLN A 214 -15.57 15.15 6.42
N HIS A 215 -15.70 14.79 5.15
CA HIS A 215 -16.99 14.76 4.45
C HIS A 215 -18.00 13.83 5.15
N ARG A 216 -17.56 12.64 5.58
CA ARG A 216 -18.42 11.68 6.29
C ARG A 216 -18.85 12.17 7.68
N LEU A 217 -18.01 12.96 8.37
CA LEU A 217 -18.36 13.57 9.65
C LEU A 217 -19.40 14.68 9.48
N THR A 218 -19.31 15.46 8.40
CA THR A 218 -20.25 16.57 8.13
C THR A 218 -21.56 16.10 7.52
N SER A 219 -21.56 15.04 6.70
CA SER A 219 -22.77 14.52 6.04
C SER A 219 -23.74 13.79 6.98
N ARG A 220 -23.39 13.63 8.25
CA ARG A 220 -24.21 12.95 9.28
C ARG A 220 -24.74 13.91 10.35
N ARG A 221 -24.52 15.21 10.18
CA ARG A 221 -25.19 16.27 10.96
C ARG A 221 -26.42 16.71 10.21
#